data_AF-A0A397Q5P8-F1
#
_entry.id   AF-A0A397Q5P8-F1
#
_cell.length_a   1.000
_cell.length_b   1.000
_cell.length_c   1.000
_cell.angle_alpha   90.00
_cell.angle_beta   90.00
_cell.angle_gamma   90.00
#
_symmetry.space_group_name_H-M   'P 1'
#
loop_
_entity.id
_entity.type
_entity.pdbx_description
1 polymer ?
#
loop_
_entity_poly.entity_id
_entity_poly.type
_entity_poly.pdbx_seq_one_letter_code
_entity_poly.pdbx_strand_id
1 'polypeptide(L)'
;MRFAVAFAVFLGLGASQAAAQSFDCSKARLAAELAVCDSPRLSRLDEEMSALYFGLPYVVRDEIKGAQRRWLRRRNACGYDERCIEEAYLRRIEVLSQF
;
A
#
# COMPACT_ATOMS: atom_id res chain seq x y z
N MET A 1 -48.38 12.35 29.13
CA MET A 1 -47.06 11.73 29.37
C MET A 1 -46.31 11.74 28.04
N ARG A 2 -45.18 12.44 27.96
CA ARG A 2 -44.41 12.65 26.72
C ARG A 2 -43.65 11.36 26.40
N PHE A 3 -43.94 10.73 25.26
CA PHE A 3 -43.14 9.63 24.73
C PHE A 3 -41.78 10.20 24.27
N ALA A 4 -40.72 9.93 25.02
CA ALA A 4 -39.35 10.20 24.60
C ALA A 4 -38.77 8.90 24.04
N VAL A 5 -39.02 8.64 22.74
CA VAL A 5 -38.26 7.61 22.02
C VAL A 5 -37.00 8.28 21.48
N ALA A 6 -35.91 8.16 22.22
CA ALA A 6 -34.59 8.57 21.75
C ALA A 6 -34.06 7.51 20.79
N PHE A 7 -34.36 7.66 19.50
CA PHE A 7 -33.74 6.85 18.45
C PHE A 7 -32.37 7.46 18.13
N ALA A 8 -31.34 7.09 18.91
CA ALA A 8 -29.96 7.39 18.57
C ALA A 8 -29.56 6.49 17.39
N VAL A 9 -29.77 6.98 16.16
CA VAL A 9 -29.20 6.38 14.95
C VAL A 9 -27.68 6.59 15.04
N PHE A 10 -26.96 5.55 15.46
CA PHE A 10 -25.51 5.49 15.30
C PHE A 10 -25.23 5.44 13.80
N LEU A 11 -24.90 6.60 13.24
CA LEU A 11 -24.34 6.76 11.89
C LEU A 11 -23.01 6.00 11.83
N GLY A 12 -23.04 4.80 11.24
CA GLY A 12 -21.83 4.08 10.86
C GLY A 12 -21.10 4.82 9.75
N LEU A 13 -20.03 5.52 10.10
CA LEU A 13 -18.98 6.00 9.19
C LEU A 13 -17.70 5.22 9.53
N GLY A 14 -16.99 4.53 8.64
CA GLY A 14 -17.14 4.35 7.20
C GLY A 14 -16.38 3.10 6.76
N ALA A 15 -16.83 2.50 5.66
CA ALA A 15 -16.13 1.42 5.02
C ALA A 15 -14.96 1.99 4.21
N SER A 16 -13.76 2.03 4.78
CA SER A 16 -12.52 2.19 4.01
C SER A 16 -12.00 0.81 3.63
N GLN A 17 -12.68 0.13 2.71
CA GLN A 17 -12.08 -0.98 1.98
C GLN A 17 -11.67 -0.48 0.59
N ALA A 18 -10.63 0.37 0.55
CA ALA A 18 -9.81 0.46 -0.65
C ALA A 18 -8.94 -0.81 -0.72
N ALA A 19 -9.58 -1.94 -1.03
CA ALA A 19 -8.91 -3.21 -1.14
C ALA A 19 -8.34 -3.37 -2.56
N ALA A 20 -7.19 -2.75 -2.80
CA ALA A 20 -6.19 -3.24 -3.72
C ALA A 20 -4.84 -2.59 -3.37
N GLN A 21 -4.03 -3.31 -2.63
CA GLN A 21 -2.61 -3.04 -2.43
C GLN A 21 -2.00 -4.38 -2.06
N SER A 22 -0.70 -4.53 -2.26
CA SER A 22 0.02 -5.80 -2.19
C SER A 22 0.05 -6.45 -0.80
N PHE A 23 -0.44 -5.76 0.23
CA PHE A 23 -0.51 -6.23 1.61
C PHE A 23 -1.79 -5.77 2.33
N ASP A 24 -2.16 -6.51 3.37
CA ASP A 24 -3.32 -6.27 4.22
C ASP A 24 -3.11 -5.06 5.14
N CYS A 25 -3.85 -3.96 4.89
CA CYS A 25 -3.77 -2.73 5.69
C CYS A 25 -4.05 -2.94 7.18
N SER A 26 -4.89 -3.91 7.55
CA SER A 26 -5.18 -4.17 8.97
C SER A 26 -3.95 -4.67 9.74
N LYS A 27 -2.94 -5.16 9.00
CA LYS A 27 -1.68 -5.70 9.52
C LYS A 27 -0.50 -4.75 9.34
N ALA A 28 -0.70 -3.57 8.74
CA ALA A 28 0.35 -2.57 8.61
C ALA A 28 0.87 -2.17 10.00
N ARG A 29 2.20 -2.06 10.12
CA ARG A 29 2.89 -1.66 11.36
C ARG A 29 3.92 -0.58 11.15
N LEU A 30 4.39 -0.39 9.92
CA LEU A 30 5.38 0.62 9.59
C LEU A 30 4.70 1.91 9.13
N ALA A 31 5.27 3.07 9.47
CA ALA A 31 4.73 4.37 9.06
C ALA A 31 4.54 4.47 7.54
N ALA A 32 5.46 3.90 6.75
CA ALA A 32 5.33 3.88 5.29
C ALA A 32 4.20 2.98 4.80
N GLU A 33 3.92 1.88 5.49
CA GLU A 33 2.80 0.99 5.14
C GLU A 33 1.46 1.66 5.44
N LEU A 34 1.39 2.39 6.57
CA LEU A 34 0.21 3.18 6.92
C LEU A 34 -0.02 4.32 5.91
N ALA A 35 1.03 5.04 5.52
CA ALA A 35 0.93 6.07 4.47
C ALA A 35 0.44 5.49 3.13
N VAL A 36 0.89 4.28 2.76
CA VAL A 36 0.39 3.59 1.56
C VAL A 36 -1.09 3.25 1.69
N CYS A 37 -1.53 2.76 2.85
CA CYS A 37 -2.93 2.47 3.15
C CYS A 37 -3.84 3.69 3.13
N ASP A 38 -3.35 4.83 3.58
CA ASP A 38 -4.13 6.05 3.74
C ASP A 38 -4.16 6.91 2.46
N SER A 39 -3.32 6.59 1.46
CA SER A 39 -3.19 7.36 0.22
C SER A 39 -3.59 6.54 -1.02
N PRO A 40 -4.72 6.86 -1.68
CA PRO A 40 -5.16 6.16 -2.91
C PRO A 40 -4.15 6.21 -4.07
N ARG A 41 -3.29 7.23 -4.10
CA ARG A 41 -2.19 7.31 -5.08
C ARG A 41 -1.14 6.23 -4.77
N LEU A 42 -0.67 6.17 -3.53
CA LEU A 42 0.36 5.23 -3.12
C LEU A 42 -0.13 3.79 -3.16
N SER A 43 -1.38 3.53 -2.78
CA SER A 43 -2.03 2.22 -2.93
C SER A 43 -1.98 1.72 -4.38
N ARG A 44 -2.35 2.55 -5.37
CA ARG A 44 -2.27 2.16 -6.80
C ARG A 44 -0.84 1.89 -7.26
N LEU A 45 0.11 2.70 -6.83
CA LEU A 45 1.53 2.47 -7.14
C LEU A 45 2.05 1.17 -6.51
N ASP A 46 1.55 0.81 -5.32
CA ASP A 46 1.86 -0.44 -4.67
C ASP A 46 1.30 -1.66 -5.42
N GLU A 47 0.06 -1.57 -5.91
CA GLU A 47 -0.53 -2.57 -6.80
C GLU A 47 0.28 -2.75 -8.09
N GLU A 48 0.61 -1.65 -8.78
CA GLU A 48 1.34 -1.68 -10.05
C GLU A 48 2.74 -2.30 -9.88
N MET A 49 3.49 -1.84 -8.87
CA MET A 49 4.80 -2.37 -8.55
C MET A 49 4.74 -3.86 -8.23
N SER A 50 3.73 -4.28 -7.46
CA SER A 50 3.51 -5.67 -7.08
C SER A 50 3.15 -6.53 -8.29
N ALA A 51 2.25 -6.05 -9.15
CA ALA A 51 1.85 -6.73 -10.38
C ALA A 51 3.04 -6.96 -11.31
N LEU A 52 3.91 -5.96 -11.49
CA LEU A 52 5.15 -6.12 -12.26
C LEU A 52 6.05 -7.17 -11.61
N TYR A 53 6.33 -7.06 -10.31
CA TYR A 53 7.23 -7.99 -9.63
C TYR A 53 6.72 -9.44 -9.67
N PHE A 54 5.42 -9.67 -9.42
CA PHE A 54 4.82 -11.01 -9.45
C PHE A 54 4.45 -11.48 -10.87
N GLY A 55 4.46 -10.60 -11.87
CA GLY A 55 4.31 -10.96 -13.28
C GLY A 55 5.57 -11.58 -13.88
N LEU A 56 6.75 -11.31 -13.30
CA LEU A 56 8.01 -11.87 -13.77
C LEU A 56 8.08 -13.40 -13.64
N PRO A 57 8.78 -14.10 -14.55
CA PRO A 57 9.08 -15.52 -14.42
C PRO A 57 9.75 -15.84 -13.09
N TYR A 58 9.44 -17.00 -12.50
CA TYR A 58 9.98 -17.39 -11.20
C TYR A 58 11.52 -17.28 -11.11
N VAL A 59 12.22 -17.73 -12.16
CA VAL A 59 13.70 -17.72 -12.22
C VAL A 59 14.23 -16.29 -12.08
N VAL A 60 13.66 -15.34 -12.83
CA VAL A 60 14.00 -13.91 -12.75
C VAL A 60 13.68 -13.35 -11.36
N ARG A 61 12.50 -13.67 -10.81
CA ARG A 61 12.13 -13.21 -9.47
C ARG A 61 13.07 -13.69 -8.39
N ASP A 62 13.52 -14.94 -8.46
CA ASP A 62 14.44 -15.50 -7.46
C ASP A 62 15.80 -14.79 -7.52
N GLU A 63 16.30 -14.48 -8.73
CA GLU A 63 17.51 -13.69 -8.93
C GLU A 63 17.39 -12.27 -8.33
N ILE A 64 16.26 -11.58 -8.55
CA ILE A 64 16.09 -10.18 -8.11
C ILE A 64 15.46 -10.00 -6.73
N LYS A 65 15.06 -11.09 -6.06
CA LYS A 65 14.43 -11.08 -4.72
C LYS A 65 15.23 -10.31 -3.68
N GLY A 66 16.56 -10.41 -3.73
CA GLY A 66 17.45 -9.63 -2.85
C GLY A 66 17.33 -8.12 -3.09
N ALA A 67 17.22 -7.71 -4.35
CA ALA A 67 17.01 -6.31 -4.73
C ALA A 67 15.62 -5.81 -4.31
N GLN A 68 14.58 -6.64 -4.46
CA GLN A 68 13.21 -6.31 -4.00
C GLN A 68 13.17 -6.07 -2.49
N ARG A 69 13.80 -6.93 -1.69
CA ARG A 69 13.90 -6.74 -0.23
C ARG A 69 14.65 -5.47 0.15
N ARG A 70 15.72 -5.12 -0.57
CA ARG A 70 16.45 -3.86 -0.37
C ARG A 70 15.58 -2.65 -0.71
N TRP A 71 14.79 -2.75 -1.77
CA TRP A 71 13.86 -1.70 -2.15
C TRP A 71 12.78 -1.47 -1.09
N LEU A 72 12.17 -2.54 -0.54
CA LEU A 72 11.20 -2.41 0.56
C LEU A 72 11.78 -1.67 1.77
N ARG A 73 13.03 -1.95 2.13
CA ARG A 73 13.72 -1.22 3.21
C ARG A 73 13.87 0.28 2.89
N ARG A 74 14.18 0.64 1.65
CA ARG A 74 14.26 2.05 1.23
C ARG A 74 12.91 2.74 1.28
N ARG A 75 11.84 2.10 0.79
CA ARG A 75 10.47 2.61 0.92
C ARG A 75 10.13 2.84 2.39
N ASN A 76 10.41 1.86 3.26
CA ASN A 76 10.09 1.95 4.68
C ASN A 76 10.88 3.03 5.42
N ALA A 77 12.10 3.35 4.97
CA ALA A 77 12.90 4.43 5.53
C ALA A 77 12.29 5.83 5.28
N CYS A 78 11.37 5.98 4.32
CA CYS A 78 10.65 7.25 4.10
C CYS A 78 9.71 7.63 5.25
N GLY A 79 9.42 6.73 6.20
CA GLY A 79 8.42 7.00 7.23
C GLY A 79 7.06 7.27 6.60
N TYR A 80 6.38 8.36 6.97
CA TYR A 80 5.09 8.75 6.42
C TYR A 80 5.20 9.81 5.28
N ASP A 81 6.40 10.09 4.78
CA ASP A 81 6.58 11.06 3.68
C ASP A 81 6.06 10.48 2.35
N GLU A 82 4.84 10.88 1.96
CA GLU A 82 4.19 10.38 0.74
C GLU A 82 5.00 10.64 -0.53
N ARG A 83 5.70 11.77 -0.64
CA ARG A 83 6.50 12.07 -1.84
C ARG A 83 7.72 11.17 -1.93
N CYS A 84 8.40 10.95 -0.81
CA CYS A 84 9.52 10.00 -0.75
C CYS A 84 9.08 8.57 -1.13
N ILE A 85 7.91 8.15 -0.62
CA ILE A 85 7.33 6.83 -0.93
C ILE A 85 6.96 6.74 -2.41
N GLU A 86 6.27 7.75 -2.95
CA GLU A 86 5.89 7.83 -4.36
C GLU A 86 7.11 7.70 -5.27
N GLU A 87 8.16 8.47 -5.03
CA GLU A 87 9.38 8.37 -5.83
C GLU A 87 10.05 6.98 -5.70
N ALA A 88 9.99 6.37 -4.51
CA ALA A 88 10.50 5.02 -4.32
C ALA A 88 9.72 3.98 -5.15
N TYR A 89 8.40 4.13 -5.27
CA TYR A 89 7.58 3.29 -6.15
C TYR A 89 7.89 3.54 -7.62
N LEU A 90 7.84 4.79 -8.09
CA LEU A 90 8.05 5.14 -9.49
C LEU A 90 9.40 4.61 -10.02
N ARG A 91 10.48 4.82 -9.26
CA ARG A 91 11.81 4.28 -9.62
C ARG A 91 11.83 2.75 -9.69
N ARG A 92 11.05 2.07 -8.85
CA ARG A 92 11.02 0.60 -8.84
C ARG A 92 10.18 0.04 -9.97
N ILE A 93 9.04 0.66 -10.23
CA ILE A 93 8.17 0.36 -11.39
C ILE A 93 9.01 0.48 -12.66
N GLU A 94 9.70 1.61 -12.86
CA GLU A 94 10.57 1.82 -14.02
C GLU A 94 11.60 0.69 -14.20
N VAL A 95 12.28 0.28 -13.12
CA VAL A 95 13.24 -0.83 -13.16
C VAL A 95 12.58 -2.16 -13.50
N LEU A 96 11.39 -2.44 -12.96
CA LEU A 96 10.69 -3.70 -13.17
C LEU A 96 10.04 -3.79 -14.56
N SER A 97 9.68 -2.66 -15.17
CA SER A 97 9.13 -2.58 -16.53
C SER A 97 10.17 -2.86 -17.64
N GLN A 98 11.45 -3.02 -17.30
CA GLN A 98 12.52 -3.34 -18.27
C GLN A 98 12.81 -4.85 -18.38
N PHE A 99 12.06 -5.69 -17.65
CA PHE A 99 12.15 -7.14 -17.73
C PHE A 99 11.09 -7.70 -18.69
#